data_AF-A0AAV1KE32-F1
#
_entry.id   AF-A0AAV1KE32-F1
#
_cell.length_a   1.000
_cell.length_b   1.000
_cell.length_c   1.000
_cell.angle_alpha   90.00
_cell.angle_beta   90.00
_cell.angle_gamma   90.00
#
_symmetry.space_group_name_H-M   'P 1'
#
loop_
_entity.id
_entity.type
_entity.pdbx_description
1 polymer ?
#
loop_
_entity_poly.entity_id
_entity_poly.type
_entity_poly.pdbx_seq_one_letter_code
_entity_poly.pdbx_strand_id
1 'polypeptide(L)'
;MATRIRASPQGDAHQLVPVGVECSVQSGDGDRHPSRTARHGGRWRTECRVGTWNVRGGMRDKTNELIEIMKERELDVVCMSETKRKGSGTEELPGGALALWSGVPESENACQGVGVLLSSRLVDVMTEYKVVNSRLLWVRFKLGLTKLFLLAVYAPVASSSRAELEEFWENVREVLDLARGNERIVVCGDLNGWVGTARPGYESVLGKFGDKRVNDAGKLILAVCKEKGLLVTNTMFNHKKIHMYTRERKNERSMIDLFLVDDRLRKQVMDTRMFRGADLGTDHYLVITRFRGLFAGWRYRTAVTEPQSVCRIRSWKLQEADSRDKYHARVAEKLDTIDGRKECVERTWQNLRDGMVSAAEEVCGTIKRGSSKRRDAWWNDEVKEAVKKKKKAWLDYLASSNDKDM
;
A
#
# COMPACT_ATOMS: atom_id res chain seq x y z
N MET A 1 40.84 -62.36 40.80
CA MET A 1 40.39 -61.10 40.16
C MET A 1 39.04 -60.72 40.76
N ALA A 2 38.94 -59.48 41.27
CA ALA A 2 37.98 -58.93 42.24
C ALA A 2 36.48 -59.11 41.86
N THR A 3 35.52 -59.40 42.74
CA THR A 3 35.01 -58.77 43.99
C THR A 3 34.21 -57.46 43.79
N ARG A 4 32.87 -57.60 43.78
CA ARG A 4 31.83 -56.91 44.60
C ARG A 4 32.15 -55.54 45.22
N ILE A 5 31.27 -54.54 45.04
CA ILE A 5 30.49 -53.80 46.08
C ILE A 5 29.88 -52.47 45.57
N ARG A 6 28.69 -52.17 46.12
CA ARG A 6 27.83 -50.97 46.04
C ARG A 6 28.51 -49.67 46.48
N ALA A 7 27.98 -48.53 46.02
CA ALA A 7 27.56 -47.41 46.88
C ALA A 7 26.77 -46.34 46.09
N SER A 8 25.54 -46.05 46.54
CA SER A 8 25.03 -44.67 46.61
C SER A 8 25.41 -44.13 48.00
N PRO A 9 25.44 -42.80 48.25
CA PRO A 9 24.23 -42.16 48.78
C PRO A 9 24.04 -40.64 48.50
N GLN A 10 22.76 -40.23 48.65
CA GLN A 10 22.22 -38.98 49.21
C GLN A 10 22.45 -37.63 48.47
N GLY A 11 21.46 -36.73 48.37
CA GLY A 11 20.20 -36.64 49.13
C GLY A 11 19.06 -35.86 48.43
N ASP A 12 17.85 -36.22 48.88
CA ASP A 12 16.66 -35.41 49.26
C ASP A 12 16.43 -34.05 48.57
N ALA A 13 15.22 -33.65 48.15
CA ALA A 13 13.96 -33.76 48.88
C ALA A 13 12.71 -33.55 47.97
N HIS A 14 11.73 -34.42 48.21
CA HIS A 14 10.28 -34.19 48.32
C HIS A 14 9.50 -33.36 47.28
N GLN A 15 8.47 -33.99 46.68
CA GLN A 15 7.09 -33.68 47.10
C GLN A 15 6.09 -34.80 46.73
N LEU A 16 5.41 -35.26 47.78
CA LEU A 16 4.30 -36.21 47.76
C LEU A 16 2.96 -35.47 47.66
N VAL A 17 2.00 -36.14 47.04
CA VAL A 17 0.57 -35.83 46.98
C VAL A 17 -0.09 -36.02 48.36
N PRO A 18 -1.17 -35.29 48.68
CA PRO A 18 -2.15 -35.77 49.64
C PRO A 18 -3.54 -36.04 49.04
N VAL A 19 -4.05 -37.20 49.44
CA VAL A 19 -5.45 -37.67 49.59
C VAL A 19 -6.18 -36.70 50.56
N GLY A 20 -7.42 -36.21 50.40
CA GLY A 20 -8.72 -36.86 50.19
C GLY A 20 -9.49 -36.92 51.53
N VAL A 21 -10.69 -36.30 51.63
CA VAL A 21 -11.94 -36.75 52.32
C VAL A 21 -12.98 -35.59 52.42
N GLU A 22 -14.15 -35.84 51.81
CA GLU A 22 -15.59 -35.51 52.09
C GLU A 22 -15.97 -34.34 53.03
N CYS A 23 -17.11 -33.62 52.90
CA CYS A 23 -18.46 -34.04 52.52
C CYS A 23 -19.39 -32.81 52.25
N SER A 24 -20.33 -32.93 51.30
CA SER A 24 -21.75 -32.44 51.23
C SER A 24 -22.12 -31.00 51.74
N VAL A 25 -22.97 -30.17 51.13
CA VAL A 25 -24.31 -30.34 50.52
C VAL A 25 -24.68 -29.04 49.74
N GLN A 26 -25.60 -29.17 48.78
CA GLN A 26 -26.63 -28.21 48.34
C GLN A 26 -26.42 -27.41 47.04
N SER A 27 -27.14 -27.93 46.04
CA SER A 27 -27.60 -27.33 44.79
C SER A 27 -28.30 -25.98 44.96
N GLY A 28 -27.96 -25.05 44.06
CA GLY A 28 -28.75 -23.85 43.77
C GLY A 28 -28.47 -23.42 42.33
N ASP A 29 -29.33 -23.86 41.41
CA ASP A 29 -29.41 -23.33 40.05
C ASP A 29 -29.70 -21.83 40.09
N GLY A 30 -28.91 -21.05 39.35
CA GLY A 30 -29.06 -19.61 39.24
C GLY A 30 -28.31 -19.09 38.03
N ASP A 31 -29.01 -19.09 36.89
CA ASP A 31 -28.62 -18.44 35.64
C ASP A 31 -27.95 -17.07 35.88
N ARG A 32 -26.65 -16.99 35.61
CA ARG A 32 -25.96 -15.72 35.32
C ARG A 32 -24.96 -15.92 34.21
N HIS A 33 -25.34 -15.43 33.03
CA HIS A 33 -24.45 -15.14 31.92
C HIS A 33 -23.12 -14.51 32.41
N PRO A 34 -21.94 -15.08 32.08
CA PRO A 34 -20.70 -14.36 32.24
C PRO A 34 -20.66 -13.26 31.18
N SER A 35 -20.80 -12.02 31.65
CA SER A 35 -20.57 -10.82 30.87
C SER A 35 -19.18 -10.90 30.23
N ARG A 36 -19.16 -10.92 28.89
CA ARG A 36 -17.95 -10.82 28.09
C ARG A 36 -17.30 -9.47 28.38
N THR A 37 -16.34 -9.46 29.30
CA THR A 37 -15.37 -8.38 29.41
C THR A 37 -14.59 -8.31 28.10
N ALA A 38 -14.79 -7.21 27.37
CA ALA A 38 -14.17 -6.95 26.08
C ALA A 38 -12.66 -6.83 26.25
N ARG A 39 -11.93 -7.90 25.92
CA ARG A 39 -10.49 -7.84 25.67
C ARG A 39 -10.26 -6.89 24.49
N HIS A 40 -9.80 -5.68 24.79
CA HIS A 40 -9.31 -4.70 23.83
C HIS A 40 -7.96 -5.19 23.26
N GLY A 41 -8.01 -6.18 22.37
CA GLY A 41 -6.89 -6.61 21.53
C GLY A 41 -7.30 -6.47 20.08
N GLY A 42 -7.02 -5.32 19.46
CA GLY A 42 -7.36 -5.07 18.07
C GLY A 42 -6.76 -6.14 17.16
N ARG A 43 -7.63 -6.90 16.47
CA ARG A 43 -7.22 -7.89 15.45
C ARG A 43 -6.54 -7.13 14.30
N TRP A 44 -5.23 -7.30 14.15
CA TRP A 44 -4.46 -6.66 13.08
C TRP A 44 -5.04 -7.03 11.71
N ARG A 45 -5.37 -6.02 10.90
CA ARG A 45 -5.88 -6.20 9.53
C ARG A 45 -4.80 -6.83 8.66
N THR A 46 -5.02 -8.09 8.26
CA THR A 46 -4.11 -8.86 7.38
C THR A 46 -4.28 -8.55 5.89
N GLU A 47 -5.34 -7.83 5.54
CA GLU A 47 -5.65 -7.43 4.18
C GLU A 47 -4.86 -6.17 3.78
N CYS A 48 -4.41 -6.14 2.52
CA CYS A 48 -3.87 -4.96 1.86
C CYS A 48 -4.89 -4.46 0.84
N ARG A 49 -5.21 -3.15 0.85
CA ARG A 49 -6.13 -2.53 -0.11
C ARG A 49 -5.40 -1.46 -0.90
N VAL A 50 -5.30 -1.69 -2.21
CA VAL A 50 -4.68 -0.76 -3.15
C VAL A 50 -5.81 -0.08 -3.92
N GLY A 51 -5.84 1.25 -3.88
CA GLY A 51 -6.78 2.07 -4.63
C GLY A 51 -6.14 2.68 -5.87
N THR A 52 -6.94 3.02 -6.88
CA THR A 52 -6.56 3.98 -7.91
C THR A 52 -7.68 4.95 -8.20
N TRP A 53 -7.33 6.21 -8.48
CA TRP A 53 -8.30 7.27 -8.72
C TRP A 53 -7.71 8.40 -9.58
N ASN A 54 -8.29 8.64 -10.75
CA ASN A 54 -8.06 9.88 -11.49
C ASN A 54 -8.74 11.06 -10.77
N VAL A 55 -7.95 12.02 -10.28
CA VAL A 55 -8.44 13.14 -9.46
C VAL A 55 -8.74 14.42 -10.25
N ARG A 56 -8.43 14.44 -11.55
CA ARG A 56 -8.70 15.53 -12.50
C ARG A 56 -8.17 16.92 -12.06
N GLY A 57 -7.01 16.93 -11.42
CA GLY A 57 -6.32 18.13 -10.91
C GLY A 57 -6.68 18.49 -9.47
N GLY A 58 -5.94 19.45 -8.92
CA GLY A 58 -6.18 19.95 -7.56
C GLY A 58 -5.84 18.92 -6.48
N MET A 59 -4.86 18.04 -6.72
CA MET A 59 -4.46 17.02 -5.74
C MET A 59 -4.19 17.63 -4.37
N ARG A 60 -3.50 18.79 -4.32
CA ARG A 60 -3.19 19.49 -3.07
C ARG A 60 -4.45 19.85 -2.27
N ASP A 61 -5.45 20.37 -2.97
CA ASP A 61 -6.72 20.80 -2.38
C ASP A 61 -7.58 19.61 -1.93
N LYS A 62 -7.43 18.47 -2.60
CA LYS A 62 -8.19 17.24 -2.34
C LYS A 62 -7.50 16.30 -1.36
N THR A 63 -6.25 16.56 -0.97
CA THR A 63 -5.43 15.64 -0.19
C THR A 63 -6.07 15.27 1.15
N ASN A 64 -6.63 16.25 1.87
CA ASN A 64 -7.27 15.98 3.16
C ASN A 64 -8.56 15.16 3.05
N GLU A 65 -9.39 15.42 2.04
CA GLU A 65 -10.57 14.61 1.75
C GLU A 65 -10.17 13.18 1.35
N LEU A 66 -9.13 13.04 0.53
CA LEU A 66 -8.60 11.74 0.14
C LEU A 66 -8.05 10.94 1.33
N ILE A 67 -7.37 11.59 2.27
CA ILE A 67 -6.90 10.94 3.52
C ILE A 67 -8.08 10.40 4.33
N GLU A 68 -9.18 11.16 4.46
CA GLU A 68 -10.38 10.69 5.16
C GLU A 68 -11.01 9.50 4.42
N ILE A 69 -11.10 9.54 3.09
CA ILE A 69 -11.58 8.41 2.28
C ILE A 69 -10.68 7.18 2.47
N MET A 70 -9.35 7.36 2.50
CA MET A 70 -8.42 6.27 2.77
C MET A 70 -8.65 5.65 4.14
N LYS A 71 -8.91 6.45 5.18
CA LYS A 71 -9.25 5.92 6.52
C LYS A 71 -10.57 5.15 6.49
N GLU A 72 -11.63 5.74 5.94
CA GLU A 72 -12.97 5.14 5.89
C GLU A 72 -13.03 3.85 5.09
N ARG A 73 -12.22 3.74 4.03
CA ARG A 73 -12.15 2.55 3.17
C ARG A 73 -10.98 1.63 3.53
N GLU A 74 -10.24 1.97 4.58
CA GLU A 74 -9.04 1.27 5.04
C GLU A 74 -8.04 1.02 3.88
N LEU A 75 -7.81 2.04 3.04
CA LEU A 75 -6.84 1.97 1.96
C LEU A 75 -5.43 2.05 2.50
N ASP A 76 -4.57 1.20 1.96
CA ASP A 76 -3.17 1.15 2.31
C ASP A 76 -2.33 2.08 1.43
N VAL A 77 -2.73 2.19 0.16
CA VAL A 77 -2.11 3.03 -0.86
C VAL A 77 -3.16 3.42 -1.91
N VAL A 78 -3.04 4.62 -2.48
CA VAL A 78 -3.84 5.08 -3.63
C VAL A 78 -2.93 5.61 -4.74
N CYS A 79 -2.99 4.98 -5.92
CA CYS A 79 -2.43 5.45 -7.19
C CYS A 79 -3.33 6.56 -7.77
N MET A 80 -2.85 7.80 -7.88
CA MET A 80 -3.60 8.92 -8.47
C MET A 80 -3.07 9.28 -9.86
N SER A 81 -3.98 9.61 -10.77
CA SER A 81 -3.69 10.17 -12.10
C SER A 81 -4.33 11.55 -12.27
N GLU A 82 -3.86 12.29 -13.28
CA GLU A 82 -4.17 13.71 -13.51
C GLU A 82 -3.99 14.58 -12.26
N THR A 83 -2.90 14.43 -11.54
CA THR A 83 -2.68 15.25 -10.32
C THR A 83 -2.56 16.74 -10.64
N LYS A 84 -2.11 17.08 -11.87
CA LYS A 84 -1.80 18.44 -12.35
C LYS A 84 -0.90 19.20 -11.37
N ARG A 85 -0.04 18.46 -10.68
CA ARG A 85 1.01 19.01 -9.82
C ARG A 85 2.26 19.20 -10.68
N LYS A 86 3.02 20.26 -10.42
CA LYS A 86 4.31 20.50 -11.07
C LYS A 86 5.46 19.87 -10.28
N GLY A 87 6.56 19.63 -10.97
CA GLY A 87 7.75 19.03 -10.41
C GLY A 87 7.51 17.62 -9.86
N SER A 88 8.42 17.17 -9.01
CA SER A 88 8.31 15.88 -8.33
C SER A 88 8.78 16.01 -6.88
N GLY A 89 8.35 15.10 -6.02
CA GLY A 89 8.80 15.11 -4.64
C GLY A 89 7.98 14.26 -3.70
N THR A 90 8.21 14.50 -2.41
CA THR A 90 7.50 13.83 -1.30
C THR A 90 6.96 14.84 -0.30
N GLU A 91 5.83 14.52 0.32
CA GLU A 91 5.18 15.38 1.29
C GLU A 91 4.59 14.52 2.41
N GLU A 92 5.07 14.75 3.63
CA GLU A 92 4.53 14.12 4.83
C GLU A 92 3.22 14.78 5.22
N LEU A 93 2.20 13.95 5.41
CA LEU A 93 0.83 14.38 5.63
C LEU A 93 0.35 14.00 7.05
N PRO A 94 -0.75 14.62 7.52
CA PRO A 94 -1.29 14.33 8.84
C PRO A 94 -1.58 12.83 9.05
N GLY A 95 -1.33 12.33 10.26
CA GLY A 95 -1.50 10.91 10.58
C GLY A 95 -0.39 9.99 10.08
N GLY A 96 0.74 10.54 9.61
CA GLY A 96 1.90 9.79 9.17
C GLY A 96 1.77 9.22 7.75
N ALA A 97 0.81 9.71 6.97
CA ALA A 97 0.72 9.40 5.55
C ALA A 97 1.83 10.10 4.77
N LEU A 98 2.16 9.56 3.60
CA LEU A 98 3.17 10.13 2.71
C LEU A 98 2.60 10.24 1.29
N ALA A 99 2.62 11.44 0.73
CA ALA A 99 2.38 11.64 -0.69
C ALA A 99 3.70 11.63 -1.46
N LEU A 100 3.72 10.90 -2.57
CA LEU A 100 4.74 10.96 -3.61
C LEU A 100 4.06 11.53 -4.86
N TRP A 101 4.73 12.40 -5.60
CA TRP A 101 4.17 12.88 -6.87
C TRP A 101 5.25 13.04 -7.95
N SER A 102 4.76 12.93 -9.18
CA SER A 102 5.44 13.31 -10.39
C SER A 102 4.51 14.15 -11.24
N GLY A 103 5.07 15.18 -11.85
CA GLY A 103 4.38 16.21 -12.60
C GLY A 103 5.20 16.65 -13.80
N VAL A 104 4.65 17.61 -14.54
CA VAL A 104 5.41 18.30 -15.58
C VAL A 104 6.45 19.24 -14.97
N PRO A 105 7.52 19.61 -15.70
CA PRO A 105 8.47 20.63 -15.28
C PRO A 105 7.80 21.95 -14.86
N GLU A 106 8.44 22.72 -13.98
CA GLU A 106 7.89 23.99 -13.48
C GLU A 106 7.60 25.00 -14.59
N SER A 107 8.38 24.94 -15.68
CA SER A 107 8.26 25.76 -16.88
C SER A 107 7.02 25.45 -17.73
N GLU A 108 6.36 24.31 -17.53
CA GLU A 108 5.25 23.86 -18.37
C GLU A 108 3.89 24.08 -17.70
N ASN A 109 2.83 24.09 -18.51
CA ASN A 109 1.47 24.14 -18.01
C ASN A 109 1.08 22.79 -17.39
N ALA A 110 0.48 22.82 -16.20
CA ALA A 110 0.10 21.62 -15.48
C ALA A 110 -1.03 20.85 -16.20
N CYS A 111 -0.65 19.88 -17.03
CA CYS A 111 -1.56 19.08 -17.86
C CYS A 111 -1.54 17.58 -17.54
N GLN A 112 -0.49 17.10 -16.89
CA GLN A 112 -0.27 15.69 -16.54
C GLN A 112 0.05 15.56 -15.05
N GLY A 113 0.28 14.32 -14.60
CA GLY A 113 0.81 14.05 -13.28
C GLY A 113 0.28 12.75 -12.71
N VAL A 114 1.16 12.06 -11.99
CA VAL A 114 0.87 10.82 -11.27
C VAL A 114 1.26 11.02 -9.81
N GLY A 115 0.52 10.40 -8.91
CA GLY A 115 0.81 10.46 -7.48
C GLY A 115 0.56 9.14 -6.80
N VAL A 116 1.22 8.93 -5.67
CA VAL A 116 0.98 7.79 -4.79
C VAL A 116 0.81 8.31 -3.38
N LEU A 117 -0.36 8.05 -2.79
CA LEU A 117 -0.62 8.37 -1.38
C LEU A 117 -0.53 7.10 -0.55
N LEU A 118 0.38 7.08 0.41
CA LEU A 118 0.65 5.95 1.30
C LEU A 118 0.07 6.18 2.68
N SER A 119 -0.64 5.18 3.20
CA SER A 119 -0.99 5.13 4.62
C SER A 119 0.26 4.99 5.49
N SER A 120 0.19 5.44 6.75
CA SER A 120 1.31 5.33 7.69
C SER A 120 1.86 3.91 7.83
N ARG A 121 0.98 2.90 7.78
CA ARG A 121 1.39 1.49 7.81
C ARG A 121 2.24 1.08 6.60
N LEU A 122 1.98 1.64 5.42
CA LEU A 122 2.73 1.32 4.20
C LEU A 122 4.02 2.14 4.08
N VAL A 123 4.03 3.36 4.62
CA VAL A 123 5.25 4.15 4.79
C VAL A 123 6.30 3.36 5.58
N ASP A 124 5.87 2.68 6.64
CA ASP A 124 6.74 1.85 7.49
C ASP A 124 7.44 0.70 6.74
N VAL A 125 6.97 0.32 5.55
CA VAL A 125 7.54 -0.81 4.78
C VAL A 125 7.90 -0.45 3.35
N MET A 126 7.77 0.82 3.01
CA MET A 126 8.35 1.37 1.81
C MET A 126 9.88 1.28 1.92
N THR A 127 10.50 0.83 0.82
CA THR A 127 11.95 0.67 0.74
C THR A 127 12.56 1.65 -0.25
N GLU A 128 11.88 1.91 -1.35
CA GLU A 128 12.39 2.69 -2.47
C GLU A 128 11.22 3.21 -3.29
N TYR A 129 11.41 4.34 -3.98
CA TYR A 129 10.50 4.82 -5.01
C TYR A 129 11.31 5.55 -6.07
N LYS A 130 10.75 5.67 -7.27
CA LYS A 130 11.33 6.52 -8.31
C LYS A 130 10.25 7.15 -9.16
N VAL A 131 10.49 8.41 -9.49
CA VAL A 131 9.75 9.15 -10.49
C VAL A 131 10.44 8.94 -11.83
N VAL A 132 9.72 8.37 -12.80
CA VAL A 132 10.28 8.07 -14.13
C VAL A 132 9.98 9.22 -15.08
N ASN A 133 8.72 9.63 -15.16
CA ASN A 133 8.26 10.80 -15.90
C ASN A 133 6.93 11.28 -15.28
N SER A 134 6.29 12.28 -15.89
CA SER A 134 5.00 12.86 -15.46
C SER A 134 3.83 11.86 -15.43
N ARG A 135 3.98 10.67 -16.01
CA ARG A 135 2.95 9.62 -16.14
C ARG A 135 3.27 8.33 -15.40
N LEU A 136 4.53 8.11 -15.00
CA LEU A 136 5.01 6.86 -14.41
C LEU A 136 5.77 7.13 -13.10
N LEU A 137 5.32 6.49 -12.02
CA LEU A 137 5.95 6.53 -10.69
C LEU A 137 5.83 5.15 -10.06
N TRP A 138 6.94 4.58 -9.63
CA TRP A 138 6.93 3.28 -8.95
C TRP A 138 7.41 3.35 -7.50
N VAL A 139 6.94 2.40 -6.68
CA VAL A 139 7.26 2.26 -5.26
C VAL A 139 7.49 0.79 -4.92
N ARG A 140 8.56 0.50 -4.17
CA ARG A 140 8.89 -0.84 -3.66
C ARG A 140 8.57 -0.98 -2.17
N PHE A 141 7.95 -2.09 -1.81
CA PHE A 141 7.63 -2.44 -0.42
C PHE A 141 8.19 -3.79 -0.02
N LYS A 142 8.54 -3.93 1.27
CA LYS A 142 8.86 -5.22 1.91
C LYS A 142 7.79 -5.55 2.95
N LEU A 143 6.74 -6.25 2.51
CA LEU A 143 5.58 -6.68 3.30
C LEU A 143 5.83 -8.05 3.94
N GLY A 144 6.54 -8.08 5.07
CA GLY A 144 6.95 -9.34 5.70
C GLY A 144 7.88 -10.14 4.78
N LEU A 145 7.42 -11.30 4.31
CA LEU A 145 8.15 -12.13 3.34
C LEU A 145 7.90 -11.73 1.88
N THR A 146 6.86 -10.94 1.62
CA THR A 146 6.49 -10.51 0.27
C THR A 146 7.20 -9.22 -0.08
N LYS A 147 7.84 -9.16 -1.26
CA LYS A 147 8.30 -7.91 -1.84
C LYS A 147 7.32 -7.48 -2.92
N LEU A 148 6.91 -6.22 -2.92
CA LEU A 148 5.93 -5.67 -3.86
C LEU A 148 6.57 -4.54 -4.66
N PHE A 149 6.39 -4.56 -5.97
CA PHE A 149 6.71 -3.48 -6.89
C PHE A 149 5.38 -2.90 -7.39
N LEU A 150 5.05 -1.68 -6.94
CA LEU A 150 3.85 -0.96 -7.33
C LEU A 150 4.20 0.07 -8.38
N LEU A 151 3.56 0.03 -9.54
CA LEU A 151 3.69 1.05 -10.59
C LEU A 151 2.37 1.82 -10.73
N ALA A 152 2.42 3.12 -10.44
CA ALA A 152 1.34 4.05 -10.69
C ALA A 152 1.45 4.63 -12.11
N VAL A 153 0.34 4.67 -12.82
CA VAL A 153 0.30 4.93 -14.27
C VAL A 153 -0.77 5.97 -14.64
N TYR A 154 -0.43 6.86 -15.56
CA TYR A 154 -1.39 7.69 -16.28
C TYR A 154 -1.13 7.63 -17.79
N ALA A 155 -1.84 6.74 -18.49
CA ALA A 155 -1.64 6.52 -19.92
C ALA A 155 -2.15 7.68 -20.78
N PRO A 156 -1.57 7.91 -21.97
CA PRO A 156 -2.17 8.77 -22.98
C PRO A 156 -3.60 8.34 -23.31
N VAL A 157 -4.44 9.28 -23.74
CA VAL A 157 -5.82 8.98 -24.12
C VAL A 157 -5.85 8.06 -25.34
N ALA A 158 -6.89 7.23 -25.48
CA ALA A 158 -6.97 6.27 -26.58
C ALA A 158 -6.93 6.91 -28.00
N SER A 159 -7.25 8.19 -28.11
CA SER A 159 -7.19 8.97 -29.35
C SER A 159 -5.83 9.60 -29.65
N SER A 160 -4.84 9.40 -28.78
CA SER A 160 -3.45 9.80 -29.02
C SER A 160 -2.89 9.11 -30.25
N SER A 161 -1.81 9.68 -30.80
CA SER A 161 -1.13 9.07 -31.94
C SER A 161 -0.63 7.67 -31.60
N ARG A 162 -0.56 6.80 -32.61
CA ARG A 162 -0.04 5.44 -32.42
C ARG A 162 1.39 5.43 -31.88
N ALA A 163 2.24 6.36 -32.36
CA ALA A 163 3.60 6.51 -31.88
C ALA A 163 3.66 6.86 -30.38
N GLU A 164 2.83 7.80 -29.92
CA GLU A 164 2.76 8.17 -28.50
C GLU A 164 2.30 6.99 -27.62
N LEU A 165 1.33 6.20 -28.10
CA LEU A 165 0.87 5.00 -27.39
C LEU A 165 1.97 3.94 -27.31
N GLU A 166 2.64 3.65 -28.43
CA GLU A 166 3.71 2.64 -28.48
C GLU A 166 4.91 3.04 -27.63
N GLU A 167 5.36 4.30 -27.71
CA GLU A 167 6.43 4.84 -26.86
C GLU A 167 6.08 4.75 -25.37
N PHE A 168 4.85 5.11 -25.01
CA PHE A 168 4.40 5.01 -23.62
C PHE A 168 4.43 3.58 -23.09
N TRP A 169 3.93 2.61 -23.87
CA TRP A 169 3.91 1.22 -23.44
C TRP A 169 5.29 0.58 -23.46
N GLU A 170 6.22 1.07 -24.28
CA GLU A 170 7.63 0.68 -24.21
C GLU A 170 8.28 1.16 -22.92
N ASN A 171 8.09 2.43 -22.54
CA ASN A 171 8.53 2.95 -21.24
C ASN A 171 7.95 2.13 -20.07
N VAL A 172 6.69 1.68 -20.17
CA VAL A 172 6.10 0.78 -19.16
C VAL A 172 6.84 -0.56 -19.11
N ARG A 173 7.19 -1.17 -20.26
CA ARG A 173 7.98 -2.43 -20.28
C ARG A 173 9.31 -2.27 -19.58
N GLU A 174 10.08 -1.23 -19.94
CA GLU A 174 11.38 -0.94 -19.34
C GLU A 174 11.29 -0.79 -17.81
N VAL A 175 10.26 -0.08 -17.33
CA VAL A 175 10.03 0.08 -15.89
C VAL A 175 9.68 -1.25 -15.22
N LEU A 176 8.87 -2.10 -15.87
CA LEU A 176 8.54 -3.42 -15.35
C LEU A 176 9.75 -4.36 -15.32
N ASP A 177 10.72 -4.20 -16.22
CA ASP A 177 11.98 -4.95 -16.21
C ASP A 177 12.91 -4.58 -15.04
N LEU A 178 12.68 -3.44 -14.40
CA LEU A 178 13.35 -3.10 -13.14
C LEU A 178 12.86 -3.97 -11.97
N ALA A 179 11.68 -4.60 -12.06
CA ALA A 179 11.15 -5.43 -11.00
C ALA A 179 12.01 -6.69 -10.83
N ARG A 180 12.43 -6.97 -9.59
CA ARG A 180 13.28 -8.14 -9.32
C ARG A 180 12.45 -9.42 -9.42
N GLY A 181 13.06 -10.54 -9.81
CA GLY A 181 12.34 -11.82 -9.96
C GLY A 181 11.56 -12.30 -8.73
N ASN A 182 11.95 -11.90 -7.51
CA ASN A 182 11.21 -12.21 -6.28
C ASN A 182 10.17 -11.15 -5.85
N GLU A 183 10.15 -9.99 -6.50
CA GLU A 183 9.13 -8.96 -6.31
C GLU A 183 7.84 -9.38 -7.02
N ARG A 184 6.69 -9.01 -6.45
CA ARG A 184 5.37 -9.16 -7.07
C ARG A 184 4.94 -7.83 -7.64
N ILE A 185 4.45 -7.84 -8.87
CA ILE A 185 4.10 -6.61 -9.60
C ILE A 185 2.62 -6.28 -9.39
N VAL A 186 2.34 -5.00 -9.11
CA VAL A 186 1.00 -4.42 -9.21
C VAL A 186 1.11 -3.12 -9.98
N VAL A 187 0.38 -3.00 -11.07
CA VAL A 187 0.24 -1.77 -11.85
C VAL A 187 -1.16 -1.23 -11.59
N CYS A 188 -1.29 0.05 -11.24
CA CYS A 188 -2.58 0.71 -11.12
C CYS A 188 -2.60 2.12 -11.69
N GLY A 189 -3.74 2.51 -12.24
CA GLY A 189 -3.88 3.84 -12.81
C GLY A 189 -5.01 3.94 -13.81
N ASP A 190 -5.11 5.11 -14.41
CA ASP A 190 -5.91 5.34 -15.60
C ASP A 190 -5.09 4.90 -16.82
N LEU A 191 -5.47 3.75 -17.39
CA LEU A 191 -4.77 3.15 -18.53
C LEU A 191 -5.40 3.55 -19.87
N ASN A 192 -6.51 4.29 -19.86
CA ASN A 192 -7.17 4.80 -21.07
C ASN A 192 -7.47 3.75 -22.17
N GLY A 193 -7.52 2.45 -21.82
CA GLY A 193 -7.64 1.36 -22.79
C GLY A 193 -8.79 0.40 -22.47
N TRP A 194 -9.53 -0.01 -23.51
CA TRP A 194 -10.54 -1.05 -23.41
C TRP A 194 -9.93 -2.40 -23.74
N VAL A 195 -9.81 -3.28 -22.74
CA VAL A 195 -9.15 -4.58 -22.88
C VAL A 195 -10.09 -5.72 -23.30
N GLY A 196 -11.40 -5.49 -23.23
CA GLY A 196 -12.42 -6.50 -23.46
C GLY A 196 -12.53 -7.51 -22.32
N THR A 197 -13.13 -8.66 -22.64
CA THR A 197 -13.30 -9.80 -21.73
C THR A 197 -12.63 -11.06 -22.31
N ALA A 198 -12.67 -12.15 -21.55
CA ALA A 198 -12.08 -13.44 -21.91
C ALA A 198 -12.42 -13.87 -23.34
N ARG A 199 -11.38 -14.23 -24.10
CA ARG A 199 -11.46 -14.65 -25.50
C ARG A 199 -10.22 -15.49 -25.86
N PRO A 200 -10.28 -16.26 -26.97
CA PRO A 200 -9.17 -17.10 -27.41
C PRO A 200 -7.82 -16.38 -27.41
N GLY A 201 -6.84 -17.00 -26.75
CA GLY A 201 -5.46 -16.53 -26.66
C GLY A 201 -5.20 -15.51 -25.56
N TYR A 202 -6.18 -15.10 -24.74
CA TYR A 202 -5.99 -14.19 -23.60
C TYR A 202 -6.46 -14.78 -22.25
N GLU A 203 -6.66 -16.09 -22.18
CA GLU A 203 -7.21 -16.81 -21.02
C GLU A 203 -6.34 -16.66 -19.77
N SER A 204 -5.03 -16.52 -19.95
CA SER A 204 -4.10 -16.29 -18.83
C SER A 204 -4.23 -14.89 -18.25
N VAL A 205 -4.65 -13.89 -19.03
CA VAL A 205 -4.63 -12.46 -18.67
C VAL A 205 -6.01 -11.91 -18.30
N LEU A 206 -7.06 -12.33 -19.01
CA LEU A 206 -8.41 -11.78 -18.93
C LEU A 206 -9.37 -12.73 -18.22
N GLY A 207 -10.27 -12.13 -17.44
CA GLY A 207 -11.43 -12.79 -16.86
C GLY A 207 -12.70 -12.58 -17.70
N LYS A 208 -13.81 -13.17 -17.24
CA LYS A 208 -15.07 -13.27 -17.99
C LYS A 208 -15.97 -12.02 -17.90
N PHE A 209 -15.63 -11.08 -17.04
CA PHE A 209 -16.48 -9.93 -16.69
C PHE A 209 -15.83 -8.62 -17.12
N GLY A 210 -16.59 -7.53 -17.18
CA GLY A 210 -16.07 -6.22 -17.57
C GLY A 210 -16.71 -5.67 -18.85
N ASP A 211 -16.10 -4.59 -19.33
CA ASP A 211 -16.44 -3.98 -20.61
C ASP A 211 -16.01 -4.88 -21.77
N LYS A 212 -16.90 -5.11 -22.74
CA LYS A 212 -16.64 -5.99 -23.89
C LYS A 212 -15.85 -5.29 -25.01
N ARG A 213 -15.80 -3.96 -25.01
CA ARG A 213 -15.12 -3.19 -26.06
C ARG A 213 -13.62 -3.45 -26.03
N VAL A 214 -12.98 -3.32 -27.19
CA VAL A 214 -11.53 -3.40 -27.35
C VAL A 214 -11.08 -2.24 -28.22
N ASN A 215 -10.01 -1.54 -27.82
CA ASN A 215 -9.35 -0.52 -28.64
C ASN A 215 -7.83 -0.80 -28.75
N ASP A 216 -7.11 0.02 -29.52
CA ASP A 216 -5.67 -0.21 -29.76
C ASP A 216 -4.82 -0.06 -28.51
N ALA A 217 -5.14 0.92 -27.64
CA ALA A 217 -4.52 1.03 -26.31
C ALA A 217 -4.73 -0.26 -25.49
N GLY A 218 -5.93 -0.84 -25.53
CA GLY A 218 -6.26 -2.12 -24.92
C GLY A 218 -5.45 -3.30 -25.44
N LYS A 219 -5.13 -3.33 -26.74
CA LYS A 219 -4.26 -4.36 -27.32
C LYS A 219 -2.83 -4.24 -26.79
N LEU A 220 -2.30 -3.02 -26.64
CA LEU A 220 -0.98 -2.76 -26.08
C LEU A 220 -0.91 -3.17 -24.60
N ILE A 221 -1.92 -2.82 -23.79
CA ILE A 221 -2.06 -3.28 -22.39
C ILE A 221 -1.93 -4.81 -22.32
N LEU A 222 -2.68 -5.51 -23.16
CA LEU A 222 -2.70 -6.97 -23.13
C LEU A 222 -1.41 -7.61 -23.63
N ALA A 223 -0.69 -6.96 -24.56
CA ALA A 223 0.63 -7.41 -24.99
C ALA A 223 1.62 -7.37 -23.82
N VAL A 224 1.67 -6.25 -23.09
CA VAL A 224 2.50 -6.13 -21.88
C VAL A 224 2.08 -7.12 -20.79
N CYS A 225 0.77 -7.33 -20.60
CA CYS A 225 0.28 -8.30 -19.62
C CYS A 225 0.72 -9.73 -19.95
N LYS A 226 0.66 -10.14 -21.22
CA LYS A 226 1.12 -11.46 -21.65
C LYS A 226 2.62 -11.63 -21.42
N GLU A 227 3.39 -10.63 -21.83
CA GLU A 227 4.85 -10.64 -21.74
C GLU A 227 5.34 -10.71 -20.28
N LYS A 228 4.74 -9.90 -19.40
CA LYS A 228 5.16 -9.80 -17.99
C LYS A 228 4.36 -10.69 -17.03
N GLY A 229 3.47 -11.55 -17.54
CA GLY A 229 2.67 -12.46 -16.71
C GLY A 229 1.69 -11.75 -15.77
N LEU A 230 1.01 -10.72 -16.25
CA LEU A 230 0.05 -9.90 -15.48
C LEU A 230 -1.40 -10.22 -15.85
N LEU A 231 -2.29 -10.00 -14.89
CA LEU A 231 -3.72 -10.22 -14.95
C LEU A 231 -4.47 -8.90 -14.90
N VAL A 232 -5.49 -8.73 -15.72
CA VAL A 232 -6.41 -7.58 -15.58
C VAL A 232 -7.47 -7.93 -14.54
N THR A 233 -7.25 -7.57 -13.27
CA THR A 233 -8.10 -8.07 -12.18
C THR A 233 -9.52 -7.50 -12.21
N ASN A 234 -9.73 -6.32 -12.81
CA ASN A 234 -11.06 -5.75 -13.06
C ASN A 234 -11.99 -6.70 -13.83
N THR A 235 -11.43 -7.61 -14.62
CA THR A 235 -12.22 -8.55 -15.45
C THR A 235 -12.52 -9.89 -14.78
N MET A 236 -11.96 -10.12 -13.58
CA MET A 236 -11.98 -11.44 -12.93
C MET A 236 -13.22 -11.72 -12.09
N PHE A 237 -13.93 -10.67 -11.65
CA PHE A 237 -15.02 -10.77 -10.68
C PHE A 237 -16.35 -10.29 -11.25
N ASN A 238 -17.43 -10.99 -10.91
CA ASN A 238 -18.78 -10.64 -11.37
C ASN A 238 -19.35 -9.51 -10.51
N HIS A 239 -19.66 -8.37 -11.14
CA HIS A 239 -20.25 -7.22 -10.48
C HIS A 239 -21.42 -6.66 -11.29
N LYS A 240 -22.32 -5.96 -10.59
CA LYS A 240 -23.33 -5.11 -11.24
C LYS A 240 -22.63 -4.04 -12.07
N LYS A 241 -23.28 -3.46 -13.09
CA LYS A 241 -22.70 -2.39 -13.92
C LYS A 241 -22.23 -1.18 -13.10
N ILE A 242 -22.99 -0.84 -12.05
CA ILE A 242 -22.65 0.20 -11.05
C ILE A 242 -21.43 -0.13 -10.16
N HIS A 243 -20.92 -1.38 -10.27
CA HIS A 243 -19.69 -2.04 -9.80
C HIS A 243 -18.43 -1.95 -10.69
N MET A 244 -18.67 -1.74 -12.00
CA MET A 244 -17.73 -2.08 -13.07
C MET A 244 -17.15 -0.87 -13.81
N TYR A 245 -17.99 0.09 -14.23
CA TYR A 245 -17.54 1.27 -14.99
C TYR A 245 -16.82 2.31 -14.11
N THR A 246 -15.57 2.60 -14.43
CA THR A 246 -14.69 3.40 -13.57
C THR A 246 -14.76 4.89 -13.88
N ARG A 247 -15.35 5.27 -15.02
CA ARG A 247 -15.57 6.64 -15.44
C ARG A 247 -16.96 6.82 -16.04
N GLU A 248 -17.58 7.95 -15.76
CA GLU A 248 -18.86 8.37 -16.33
C GLU A 248 -18.85 9.85 -16.72
N ARG A 249 -19.04 10.14 -18.02
CA ARG A 249 -19.09 11.51 -18.54
C ARG A 249 -20.11 11.61 -19.66
N LYS A 250 -21.06 12.56 -19.57
CA LYS A 250 -22.06 12.84 -20.61
C LYS A 250 -22.76 11.58 -21.13
N ASN A 251 -23.22 10.71 -20.21
CA ASN A 251 -23.84 9.40 -20.48
C ASN A 251 -22.94 8.34 -21.12
N GLU A 252 -21.64 8.60 -21.27
CA GLU A 252 -20.68 7.57 -21.64
C GLU A 252 -20.03 6.98 -20.40
N ARG A 253 -20.07 5.65 -20.31
CA ARG A 253 -19.42 4.88 -19.25
C ARG A 253 -18.26 4.10 -19.82
N SER A 254 -17.15 4.03 -19.08
CA SER A 254 -15.97 3.27 -19.52
C SER A 254 -15.23 2.66 -18.34
N MET A 255 -14.66 1.48 -18.54
CA MET A 255 -13.75 0.82 -17.59
C MET A 255 -12.32 1.02 -18.10
N ILE A 256 -11.66 2.06 -17.61
CA ILE A 256 -10.31 2.48 -18.07
C ILE A 256 -9.31 2.64 -16.91
N ASP A 257 -9.80 2.71 -15.68
CA ASP A 257 -8.98 2.65 -14.48
C ASP A 257 -8.79 1.17 -14.10
N LEU A 258 -7.60 0.64 -14.40
CA LEU A 258 -7.33 -0.79 -14.39
C LEU A 258 -6.24 -1.16 -13.38
N PHE A 259 -6.33 -2.40 -12.89
CA PHE A 259 -5.29 -3.08 -12.13
C PHE A 259 -4.70 -4.20 -12.97
N LEU A 260 -3.38 -4.13 -13.18
CA LEU A 260 -2.60 -5.24 -13.76
C LEU A 260 -1.80 -5.88 -12.64
N VAL A 261 -2.06 -7.15 -12.34
CA VAL A 261 -1.50 -7.82 -11.17
C VAL A 261 -0.75 -9.07 -11.60
N ASP A 262 0.44 -9.26 -11.08
CA ASP A 262 1.25 -10.46 -11.26
C ASP A 262 0.44 -11.74 -11.00
N ASP A 263 0.47 -12.70 -11.94
CA ASP A 263 -0.28 -13.95 -11.84
C ASP A 263 0.07 -14.74 -10.56
N ARG A 264 1.28 -14.57 -10.03
CA ARG A 264 1.70 -15.18 -8.75
C ARG A 264 0.94 -14.64 -7.53
N LEU A 265 0.20 -13.54 -7.69
CA LEU A 265 -0.72 -13.00 -6.70
C LEU A 265 -2.18 -13.40 -6.93
N ARG A 266 -2.50 -14.17 -7.99
CA ARG A 266 -3.90 -14.51 -8.35
C ARG A 266 -4.72 -15.02 -7.18
N LYS A 267 -4.16 -15.91 -6.36
CA LYS A 267 -4.86 -16.51 -5.19
C LYS A 267 -5.02 -15.54 -4.01
N GLN A 268 -4.27 -14.44 -4.01
CA GLN A 268 -4.28 -13.38 -3.01
C GLN A 268 -5.25 -12.26 -3.37
N VAL A 269 -5.51 -12.02 -4.66
CA VAL A 269 -6.54 -11.08 -5.12
C VAL A 269 -7.91 -11.60 -4.69
N MET A 270 -8.61 -10.83 -3.86
CA MET A 270 -9.94 -11.19 -3.37
C MET A 270 -11.06 -10.56 -4.20
N ASP A 271 -10.85 -9.32 -4.65
CA ASP A 271 -11.84 -8.51 -5.35
C ASP A 271 -11.16 -7.31 -6.01
N THR A 272 -11.68 -6.87 -7.17
CA THR A 272 -11.32 -5.60 -7.82
C THR A 272 -12.58 -4.95 -8.35
N ARG A 273 -13.00 -3.84 -7.75
CA ARG A 273 -14.24 -3.14 -8.13
C ARG A 273 -14.16 -1.65 -7.91
N MET A 274 -15.05 -0.90 -8.56
CA MET A 274 -15.19 0.53 -8.32
C MET A 274 -16.11 0.83 -7.12
N PHE A 275 -15.94 2.01 -6.52
CA PHE A 275 -16.67 2.48 -5.35
C PHE A 275 -17.29 3.85 -5.61
N ARG A 276 -18.54 3.86 -6.05
CA ARG A 276 -19.34 5.07 -6.33
C ARG A 276 -19.56 6.00 -5.12
N GLY A 277 -19.52 5.46 -3.90
CA GLY A 277 -19.83 6.21 -2.68
C GLY A 277 -18.69 7.11 -2.18
N ALA A 278 -17.56 7.15 -2.88
CA ALA A 278 -16.48 8.11 -2.63
C ALA A 278 -16.57 9.21 -3.70
N ASP A 279 -16.55 10.47 -3.26
CA ASP A 279 -16.66 11.63 -4.15
C ASP A 279 -15.44 12.55 -3.95
N LEU A 280 -14.91 13.05 -5.07
CA LEU A 280 -13.85 14.05 -5.14
C LEU A 280 -14.12 15.08 -6.27
N GLY A 281 -15.36 15.17 -6.76
CA GLY A 281 -15.73 16.06 -7.86
C GLY A 281 -15.01 15.72 -9.17
N THR A 282 -14.82 14.43 -9.44
CA THR A 282 -14.18 13.89 -10.66
C THR A 282 -15.20 13.03 -11.41
N ASP A 283 -15.03 12.90 -12.73
CA ASP A 283 -15.79 11.98 -13.58
C ASP A 283 -15.31 10.52 -13.46
N HIS A 284 -14.27 10.27 -12.68
CA HIS A 284 -13.77 8.94 -12.36
C HIS A 284 -14.13 8.50 -10.94
N TYR A 285 -14.31 7.20 -10.75
CA TYR A 285 -14.58 6.57 -9.48
C TYR A 285 -13.33 5.88 -8.93
N LEU A 286 -13.22 5.86 -7.60
CA LEU A 286 -12.20 5.08 -6.91
C LEU A 286 -12.36 3.59 -7.23
N VAL A 287 -11.31 2.95 -7.74
CA VAL A 287 -11.23 1.50 -7.92
C VAL A 287 -10.34 0.92 -6.84
N ILE A 288 -10.75 -0.17 -6.20
CA ILE A 288 -9.97 -0.82 -5.14
C ILE A 288 -9.75 -2.29 -5.49
N THR A 289 -8.49 -2.71 -5.44
CA THR A 289 -8.11 -4.12 -5.39
C THR A 289 -7.75 -4.54 -3.97
N ARG A 290 -8.37 -5.63 -3.52
CA ARG A 290 -8.20 -6.19 -2.17
C ARG A 290 -7.31 -7.42 -2.24
N PHE A 291 -6.24 -7.44 -1.44
CA PHE A 291 -5.33 -8.58 -1.34
C PHE A 291 -5.34 -9.18 0.05
N ARG A 292 -5.50 -10.50 0.16
CA ARG A 292 -5.26 -11.24 1.39
C ARG A 292 -3.81 -11.69 1.50
N GLY A 293 -3.28 -11.69 2.71
CA GLY A 293 -2.05 -12.41 3.01
C GLY A 293 -0.76 -11.79 2.47
N LEU A 294 -0.78 -10.56 1.89
CA LEU A 294 0.47 -9.86 1.55
C LEU A 294 1.31 -9.59 2.80
N PHE A 295 0.65 -9.36 3.93
CA PHE A 295 1.26 -9.22 5.24
C PHE A 295 1.51 -10.56 5.96
N ALA A 296 1.33 -11.71 5.29
CA ALA A 296 1.61 -13.00 5.92
C ALA A 296 3.10 -13.11 6.29
N GLY A 297 3.38 -13.65 7.48
CA GLY A 297 4.73 -13.66 8.03
C GLY A 297 5.18 -12.32 8.62
N TRP A 298 4.37 -11.26 8.54
CA TRP A 298 4.47 -10.10 9.41
C TRP A 298 4.01 -10.47 10.81
N ARG A 299 4.75 -11.37 11.45
CA ARG A 299 4.76 -11.51 12.89
C ARG A 299 5.82 -10.50 13.34
N TYR A 300 5.43 -9.55 14.18
CA TYR A 300 6.42 -8.91 15.06
C TYR A 300 7.10 -10.07 15.80
N ARG A 301 8.29 -10.48 15.34
CA ARG A 301 9.18 -11.36 16.07
C ARG A 301 9.88 -10.52 17.13
N THR A 302 9.08 -10.09 18.09
CA THR A 302 9.52 -9.68 19.41
C THR A 302 8.25 -9.58 20.23
N ALA A 303 8.16 -10.39 21.28
CA ALA A 303 7.33 -10.02 22.42
C ALA A 303 7.90 -8.67 22.88
N VAL A 304 7.23 -7.59 22.49
CA VAL A 304 7.60 -6.25 22.90
C VAL A 304 7.15 -6.13 24.35
N THR A 305 8.06 -6.45 25.28
CA THR A 305 8.01 -5.92 26.63
C THR A 305 8.16 -4.40 26.50
N GLU A 306 7.06 -3.69 26.75
CA GLU A 306 6.86 -2.24 26.66
C GLU A 306 6.75 -1.62 25.25
N PRO A 307 5.72 -0.81 24.97
CA PRO A 307 5.50 -0.17 23.68
C PRO A 307 6.57 0.88 23.41
N GLN A 308 7.75 0.44 22.97
CA GLN A 308 8.75 1.36 22.43
C GLN A 308 8.14 2.03 21.21
N SER A 309 8.10 3.36 21.24
CA SER A 309 7.85 4.17 20.05
C SER A 309 8.89 3.77 19.00
N VAL A 310 8.52 2.92 18.05
CA VAL A 310 9.44 2.45 17.01
C VAL A 310 9.82 3.67 16.17
N CYS A 311 10.99 4.25 16.44
CA CYS A 311 11.61 5.27 15.59
C CYS A 311 12.15 4.56 14.35
N ARG A 312 11.62 4.89 13.17
CA ARG A 312 12.11 4.33 11.91
C ARG A 312 12.78 5.41 11.07
N ILE A 313 13.98 5.13 10.58
CA ILE A 313 14.72 6.02 9.69
C ILE A 313 13.96 6.21 8.38
N ARG A 314 13.91 7.44 7.89
CA ARG A 314 13.29 7.80 6.60
C ARG A 314 14.19 7.43 5.43
N SER A 315 14.51 6.14 5.28
CA SER A 315 15.51 5.66 4.32
C SER A 315 15.21 6.04 2.87
N TRP A 316 13.95 6.29 2.52
CA TRP A 316 13.57 6.76 1.18
C TRP A 316 14.10 8.16 0.84
N LYS A 317 14.45 8.99 1.83
CA LYS A 317 15.09 10.29 1.58
C LYS A 317 16.47 10.15 0.93
N LEU A 318 17.13 8.99 1.06
CA LEU A 318 18.39 8.72 0.38
C LEU A 318 18.24 8.65 -1.16
N GLN A 319 17.03 8.69 -1.69
CA GLN A 319 16.78 8.87 -3.13
C GLN A 319 16.98 10.31 -3.59
N GLU A 320 16.90 11.28 -2.67
CA GLU A 320 17.19 12.68 -2.95
C GLU A 320 18.71 12.88 -2.98
N ALA A 321 19.23 13.52 -4.05
CA ALA A 321 20.67 13.68 -4.25
C ALA A 321 21.35 14.36 -3.05
N ASP A 322 20.79 15.48 -2.58
CA ASP A 322 21.31 16.23 -1.42
C ASP A 322 21.40 15.37 -0.15
N SER A 323 20.37 14.59 0.12
CA SER A 323 20.31 13.71 1.30
C SER A 323 21.32 12.57 1.17
N ARG A 324 21.50 12.01 -0.04
CA ARG A 324 22.49 10.96 -0.31
C ARG A 324 23.91 11.46 -0.13
N ASP A 325 24.24 12.64 -0.66
CA ASP A 325 25.59 13.18 -0.62
C ASP A 325 25.99 13.57 0.81
N LYS A 326 25.05 14.16 1.57
CA LYS A 326 25.21 14.39 3.03
C LYS A 326 25.41 13.08 3.79
N TYR A 327 24.66 12.04 3.45
CA TYR A 327 24.81 10.73 4.09
C TYR A 327 26.19 10.12 3.82
N HIS A 328 26.68 10.15 2.58
CA HIS A 328 28.03 9.65 2.27
C HIS A 328 29.12 10.39 3.06
N ALA A 329 29.05 11.72 3.15
CA ALA A 329 29.99 12.51 3.93
C ALA A 329 29.96 12.14 5.43
N ARG A 330 28.76 11.97 6.01
CA ARG A 330 28.60 11.61 7.42
C ARG A 330 29.01 10.18 7.74
N VAL A 331 28.79 9.25 6.82
CA VAL A 331 29.30 7.88 6.97
C VAL A 331 30.82 7.91 6.95
N ALA A 332 31.45 8.59 5.98
CA ALA A 332 32.91 8.70 5.92
C ALA A 332 33.51 9.28 7.22
N GLU A 333 32.94 10.38 7.73
CA GLU A 333 33.33 10.99 9.01
C GLU A 333 33.26 9.99 10.18
N LYS A 334 32.17 9.24 10.30
CA LYS A 334 32.00 8.27 11.39
C LYS A 334 32.91 7.05 11.22
N LEU A 335 33.17 6.61 10.00
CA LEU A 335 34.03 5.45 9.74
C LEU A 335 35.52 5.74 9.99
N ASP A 336 35.98 6.96 9.76
CA ASP A 336 37.36 7.37 10.05
C ASP A 336 37.72 7.25 11.54
N THR A 337 36.73 7.28 12.42
CA THR A 337 36.91 7.14 13.87
C THR A 337 37.03 5.68 14.34
N ILE A 338 36.76 4.70 13.47
CA ILE A 338 36.75 3.27 13.83
C ILE A 338 38.15 2.65 13.62
N ASP A 339 38.88 2.40 14.70
CA ASP A 339 40.17 1.69 14.67
C ASP A 339 39.96 0.17 14.57
N GLY A 340 39.84 -0.34 13.34
CA GLY A 340 39.60 -1.76 13.05
C GLY A 340 40.73 -2.72 13.46
N ARG A 341 41.86 -2.23 14.00
CA ARG A 341 43.00 -3.08 14.42
C ARG A 341 42.96 -3.48 15.89
N LYS A 342 42.07 -2.90 16.71
CA LYS A 342 42.06 -3.09 18.17
C LYS A 342 40.86 -3.86 18.72
N GLU A 343 39.93 -4.30 17.88
CA GLU A 343 38.68 -4.91 18.32
C GLU A 343 38.40 -6.26 17.63
N CYS A 344 37.54 -7.09 18.24
CA CYS A 344 37.03 -8.29 17.59
C CYS A 344 36.06 -7.94 16.45
N VAL A 345 35.90 -8.87 15.49
CA VAL A 345 35.10 -8.70 14.27
C VAL A 345 33.68 -8.24 14.58
N GLU A 346 33.03 -8.81 15.59
CA GLU A 346 31.67 -8.46 16.01
C GLU A 346 31.56 -7.01 16.44
N ARG A 347 32.58 -6.47 17.12
CA ARG A 347 32.58 -5.10 17.64
C ARG A 347 32.90 -4.09 16.55
N THR A 348 33.83 -4.43 15.65
CA THR A 348 34.06 -3.66 14.41
C THR A 348 32.80 -3.58 13.55
N TRP A 349 32.09 -4.70 13.39
CA TRP A 349 30.80 -4.72 12.69
C TRP A 349 29.73 -3.88 13.39
N GLN A 350 29.62 -3.97 14.71
CA GLN A 350 28.66 -3.19 15.48
C GLN A 350 28.93 -1.68 15.36
N ASN A 351 30.19 -1.26 15.43
CA ASN A 351 30.59 0.13 15.24
C ASN A 351 30.31 0.62 13.81
N LEU A 352 30.59 -0.19 12.79
CA LEU A 352 30.25 0.10 11.40
C LEU A 352 28.73 0.31 11.25
N ARG A 353 27.95 -0.65 11.76
CA ARG A 353 26.49 -0.60 11.72
C ARG A 353 25.96 0.64 12.43
N ASP A 354 26.41 0.91 13.65
CA ASP A 354 25.92 2.02 14.46
C ASP A 354 26.33 3.36 13.86
N GLY A 355 27.54 3.47 13.29
CA GLY A 355 27.97 4.62 12.50
C GLY A 355 27.06 4.87 11.30
N MET A 356 26.77 3.83 10.51
CA MET A 356 25.87 3.93 9.34
C MET A 356 24.43 4.28 9.72
N VAL A 357 23.90 3.69 10.79
CA VAL A 357 22.53 3.92 11.29
C VAL A 357 22.42 5.33 11.86
N SER A 358 23.39 5.76 12.68
CA SER A 358 23.43 7.10 13.27
C SER A 358 23.55 8.19 12.21
N ALA A 359 24.42 8.02 11.19
CA ALA A 359 24.49 8.95 10.07
C ALA A 359 23.15 9.04 9.31
N ALA A 360 22.45 7.91 9.15
CA ALA A 360 21.16 7.88 8.49
C ALA A 360 20.06 8.53 9.34
N GLU A 361 20.09 8.38 10.66
CA GLU A 361 19.20 9.09 11.59
C GLU A 361 19.42 10.60 11.55
N GLU A 362 20.67 11.06 11.53
CA GLU A 362 21.04 12.47 11.44
C GLU A 362 20.60 13.11 10.12
N VAL A 363 20.81 12.43 9.00
CA VAL A 363 20.54 12.99 7.67
C VAL A 363 19.08 12.80 7.24
N CYS A 364 18.52 11.61 7.42
CA CYS A 364 17.15 11.31 6.97
C CYS A 364 16.11 11.65 8.04
N GLY A 365 16.49 11.67 9.31
CA GLY A 365 15.56 11.77 10.42
C GLY A 365 14.77 10.49 10.64
N THR A 366 13.95 10.49 11.70
CA THR A 366 13.11 9.36 12.08
C THR A 366 11.62 9.70 12.02
N ILE A 367 10.78 8.67 11.83
CA ILE A 367 9.33 8.75 12.05
C ILE A 367 9.03 8.17 13.41
N LYS A 368 8.31 8.93 14.24
CA LYS A 368 7.69 8.46 15.47
C LYS A 368 6.21 8.17 15.21
N ARG A 369 5.75 6.99 15.62
CA ARG A 369 4.32 6.69 15.67
C ARG A 369 3.65 7.52 16.75
N GLY A 370 2.80 8.45 16.35
CA GLY A 370 1.98 9.25 17.25
C GLY A 370 2.21 10.75 17.09
N SER A 371 1.10 11.49 17.04
CA SER A 371 0.98 12.93 17.28
C SER A 371 1.62 13.95 16.32
N SER A 372 1.66 13.70 15.00
CA SER A 372 1.72 14.84 14.07
C SER A 372 0.33 15.46 13.93
N LYS A 373 0.02 16.45 14.78
CA LYS A 373 -1.09 17.40 14.58
C LYS A 373 -0.62 18.54 13.67
N ARG A 374 -0.08 18.24 12.48
CA ARG A 374 -0.11 19.28 11.44
C ARG A 374 -1.56 19.44 11.05
N ARG A 375 -2.21 20.47 11.59
CA ARG A 375 -3.50 20.94 11.13
C ARG A 375 -3.19 21.97 10.07
N ASP A 376 -3.53 21.68 8.82
CA ASP A 376 -3.54 22.73 7.81
C ASP A 376 -4.54 23.80 8.28
N ALA A 377 -4.12 25.07 8.36
CA ALA A 377 -4.93 26.15 8.92
C ALA A 377 -6.29 26.29 8.21
N TRP A 378 -6.35 25.91 6.93
CA TRP A 378 -7.56 25.92 6.10
C TRP A 378 -8.45 24.68 6.29
N TRP A 379 -7.94 23.56 6.82
CA TRP A 379 -8.71 22.33 7.08
C TRP A 379 -9.32 22.34 8.49
N ASN A 380 -10.22 23.28 8.71
CA ASN A 380 -10.91 23.51 9.98
C ASN A 380 -12.23 22.70 10.08
N ASP A 381 -12.93 22.82 11.20
CA ASP A 381 -14.15 22.03 11.45
C ASP A 381 -15.34 22.47 10.57
N GLU A 382 -15.38 23.74 10.15
CA GLU A 382 -16.36 24.26 9.19
C GLU A 382 -16.21 23.57 7.82
N VAL A 383 -14.98 23.50 7.30
CA VAL A 383 -14.68 22.81 6.03
C VAL A 383 -15.02 21.32 6.11
N LYS A 384 -14.68 20.65 7.23
CA LYS A 384 -15.05 19.24 7.44
C LYS A 384 -16.55 19.03 7.43
N GLU A 385 -17.32 19.94 8.04
CA GLU A 385 -18.78 19.85 8.06
C GLU A 385 -19.38 20.10 6.68
N ALA A 386 -18.83 21.06 5.92
CA ALA A 386 -19.21 21.28 4.52
C ALA A 386 -18.94 20.02 3.65
N VAL A 387 -17.79 19.38 3.82
CA VAL A 387 -17.45 18.13 3.12
C VAL A 387 -18.40 17.00 3.50
N LYS A 388 -18.76 16.86 4.79
CA LYS A 388 -19.77 15.87 5.22
C LYS A 388 -21.13 16.12 4.58
N LYS A 389 -21.58 17.37 4.53
CA LYS A 389 -22.84 17.76 3.86
C LYS A 389 -22.80 17.44 2.37
N LYS A 390 -21.71 17.79 1.69
CA LYS A 390 -21.47 17.45 0.27
C LYS A 390 -21.58 15.93 0.06
N LYS A 391 -20.89 15.16 0.88
CA LYS A 391 -20.91 13.69 0.83
C LYS A 391 -22.29 13.12 1.09
N LYS A 392 -23.04 13.65 2.06
CA LYS A 392 -24.41 13.22 2.33
C LYS A 392 -25.31 13.48 1.12
N ALA A 393 -25.27 14.69 0.57
CA ALA A 393 -26.03 15.04 -0.63
C ALA A 393 -25.68 14.15 -1.83
N TRP A 394 -24.40 13.80 -2.00
CA TRP A 394 -23.95 12.84 -3.01
C TRP A 394 -24.56 11.45 -2.82
N LEU A 395 -24.56 10.93 -1.59
CA LEU A 395 -25.16 9.63 -1.27
C LEU A 395 -26.68 9.63 -1.48
N ASP A 396 -27.35 10.74 -1.14
CA ASP A 396 -28.80 10.91 -1.35
C ASP A 396 -29.12 10.95 -2.86
N TYR A 397 -28.33 11.67 -3.66
CA TYR A 397 -28.43 11.68 -5.13
C TYR A 397 -28.22 10.28 -5.75
N LEU A 398 -27.24 9.54 -5.24
CA LEU A 398 -26.98 8.16 -5.64
C LEU A 398 -28.09 7.18 -5.24
N ALA A 399 -28.94 7.53 -4.27
CA ALA A 399 -30.07 6.73 -3.82
C ALA A 399 -31.36 7.07 -4.58
N SER A 400 -31.54 8.33 -5.00
CA SER A 400 -32.70 8.77 -5.78
C SER A 400 -32.62 8.44 -7.26
N SER A 401 -31.41 8.19 -7.77
CA SER A 401 -31.17 7.77 -9.15
C SER A 401 -31.61 6.31 -9.36
N ASN A 402 -32.72 6.10 -10.08
CA ASN A 402 -33.28 4.76 -10.34
C ASN A 402 -32.37 3.91 -11.25
N ASP A 403 -32.23 2.62 -10.92
CA ASP A 403 -31.47 1.59 -11.68
C ASP A 403 -31.98 1.38 -13.13
N LYS A 404 -33.15 1.94 -13.50
CA LYS A 404 -33.78 1.77 -14.83
C LYS A 404 -33.46 2.89 -15.83
N ASP A 405 -32.91 4.01 -15.38
CA ASP A 405 -32.46 5.12 -16.25
C ASP A 405 -30.93 5.12 -16.46
N MET A 406 -30.23 4.02 -16.11
CA MET A 406 -28.76 3.98 -15.98
C MET A 406 -28.05 2.79 -16.63
#